data_AF-A0A8S9NU95-F1
#
_entry.id   AF-A0A8S9NU95-F1
#
_cell.length_a   1.000
_cell.length_b   1.000
_cell.length_c   1.000
_cell.angle_alpha   90.00
_cell.angle_beta   90.00
_cell.angle_gamma   90.00
#
_symmetry.space_group_name_H-M   'P 1'
#
loop_
_entity.id
_entity.type
_entity.pdbx_description
1 polymer ?
#
loop_
_entity_poly.entity_id
_entity_poly.type
_entity_poly.pdbx_seq_one_letter_code
_entity_poly.pdbx_strand_id
1 'polypeptide(L)'
;MLRALARPLERCLGSRASGDGLLWQSELKPHAGGDYSIAVVQANSSLEDQSQVFTSSSATYVGVYDGHGGPEASRFVNRHLFPYIQKHVQFL
;
A
#
# COMPACT_ATOMS: atom_id res chain seq x y z
N MET A 1 -14.73 -24.87 -5.62
CA MET A 1 -13.97 -24.12 -6.64
C MET A 1 -14.00 -22.64 -6.28
N LEU A 2 -13.23 -22.21 -5.28
CA LEU A 2 -13.09 -20.78 -4.93
C LEU A 2 -11.68 -20.36 -5.31
N ARG A 3 -11.54 -19.75 -6.49
CA ARG A 3 -10.30 -19.06 -6.87
C ARG A 3 -10.20 -17.82 -5.99
N ALA A 4 -9.52 -17.95 -4.86
CA ALA A 4 -8.96 -16.81 -4.16
C ALA A 4 -7.98 -16.13 -5.12
N LEU A 5 -8.43 -15.05 -5.77
CA LEU A 5 -7.54 -14.11 -6.45
C LEU A 5 -6.83 -13.29 -5.36
N ALA A 6 -6.03 -13.95 -4.53
CA ALA A 6 -4.96 -13.28 -3.82
C ALA A 6 -3.97 -12.86 -4.91
N ARG A 7 -4.18 -11.67 -5.50
CA ARG A 7 -3.11 -11.03 -6.26
C ARG A 7 -1.97 -10.86 -5.26
N PRO A 8 -0.85 -11.59 -5.40
CA PRO A 8 0.23 -11.49 -4.47
C PRO A 8 0.67 -10.04 -4.53
N LEU A 9 0.59 -9.36 -3.38
CA LEU A 9 1.36 -8.18 -3.01
C LEU A 9 1.99 -7.51 -4.24
N GLU A 10 1.35 -6.49 -4.82
CA GLU A 10 2.04 -5.60 -5.77
C GLU A 10 3.20 -5.00 -4.97
N ARG A 11 4.34 -5.70 -5.02
CA ARG A 11 5.60 -5.31 -4.44
C ARG A 11 5.85 -3.93 -5.00
N CYS A 12 5.83 -2.95 -4.12
CA CYS A 12 6.31 -1.59 -4.34
C CYS A 12 7.83 -1.59 -4.57
N LEU A 13 8.30 -2.33 -5.58
CA LEU A 13 9.56 -2.09 -6.23
C LEU A 13 9.17 -1.28 -7.46
N GLY A 14 9.22 0.04 -7.32
CA GLY A 14 8.74 1.01 -8.29
C GLY A 14 8.89 0.55 -9.73
N SER A 15 7.77 0.15 -10.35
CA SER A 15 7.67 0.30 -11.79
C SER A 15 7.75 1.80 -12.01
N ARG A 16 8.88 2.26 -12.56
CA ARG A 16 9.21 3.65 -12.89
C ARG A 16 8.26 4.17 -13.97
N ALA A 17 6.97 4.22 -13.68
CA ALA A 17 5.95 4.74 -14.56
C ALA A 17 6.09 6.25 -14.60
N SER A 18 6.77 6.71 -15.65
CA SER A 18 6.75 8.08 -16.17
C SER A 18 7.42 9.17 -15.32
N GLY A 19 8.63 9.57 -15.75
CA GLY A 19 9.10 10.96 -15.66
C GLY A 19 9.81 11.39 -14.37
N ASP A 20 9.25 11.09 -13.19
CA ASP A 20 9.78 11.62 -11.92
C ASP A 20 9.98 10.50 -10.90
N GLY A 21 11.23 10.16 -10.62
CA GLY A 21 11.59 9.11 -9.66
C GLY A 21 11.18 9.40 -8.22
N LEU A 22 10.66 10.61 -7.97
CA LEU A 22 10.19 11.11 -6.68
C LEU A 22 8.70 10.80 -6.42
N LEU A 23 7.93 10.44 -7.45
CA LEU A 23 6.50 10.14 -7.33
C LEU A 23 6.24 8.64 -7.54
N TRP A 24 5.64 8.01 -6.54
CA TRP A 24 4.97 6.73 -6.72
C TRP A 24 3.48 6.95 -6.65
N GLN A 25 2.75 6.51 -7.67
CA GLN A 25 1.29 6.56 -7.67
C GLN A 25 0.71 5.26 -8.21
N SER A 26 -0.49 4.93 -7.76
CA SER A 26 -1.37 3.99 -8.43
C SER A 26 -2.37 4.76 -9.27
N GLU A 27 -2.69 4.23 -10.44
CA GLU A 27 -3.89 4.63 -11.17
C GLU A 27 -5.14 4.45 -10.32
N LEU A 28 -6.24 5.09 -10.77
CA LEU A 28 -7.54 4.92 -10.17
C LEU A 28 -7.99 3.44 -10.28
N LYS A 29 -8.33 2.83 -9.14
CA LYS A 29 -8.70 1.43 -8.97
C LYS A 29 -10.14 1.33 -8.44
N PRO A 30 -10.94 0.37 -8.93
CA PRO A 30 -12.31 0.18 -8.46
C PRO A 30 -12.38 -0.49 -7.08
N HIS A 31 -13.42 -0.15 -6.31
CA HIS A 31 -13.74 -0.66 -4.99
C HIS A 31 -15.28 -0.75 -4.79
N ALA A 32 -15.75 -1.52 -3.80
CA ALA A 32 -17.17 -1.76 -3.51
C ALA A 32 -18.01 -0.49 -3.24
N GLY A 33 -17.36 0.62 -2.85
CA GLY A 33 -17.97 1.92 -2.57
C GLY A 33 -17.59 3.04 -3.52
N GLY A 34 -16.94 2.74 -4.66
CA GLY A 34 -16.47 3.73 -5.62
C GLY A 34 -15.04 3.46 -6.10
N ASP A 35 -14.32 4.50 -6.49
CA ASP A 35 -12.96 4.38 -7.01
C ASP A 35 -11.93 4.99 -6.04
N TYR A 36 -10.70 4.49 -6.05
CA TYR A 36 -9.61 4.99 -5.20
C TYR A 36 -8.28 5.04 -5.96
N SER A 37 -7.41 5.99 -5.60
CA SER A 37 -6.01 6.01 -6.01
C SER A 37 -5.14 6.32 -4.79
N ILE A 38 -3.85 6.04 -4.89
CA ILE A 38 -2.90 6.39 -3.84
C ILE A 38 -1.61 6.91 -4.46
N ALA A 39 -1.00 7.89 -3.82
CA ALA A 39 0.28 8.43 -4.22
C ALA A 39 1.16 8.72 -3.00
N VAL A 40 2.47 8.62 -3.19
CA VAL A 40 3.50 9.07 -2.27
C VAL A 40 4.49 9.91 -3.05
N VAL A 41 4.71 11.13 -2.59
CA VAL A 41 5.64 12.08 -3.21
C VAL A 41 6.81 12.30 -2.28
N GLN A 42 8.02 12.16 -2.81
CA GLN A 42 9.25 12.37 -2.08
C GLN A 42 9.53 13.87 -1.92
N ALA A 43 9.47 14.38 -0.68
CA ALA A 43 9.92 15.72 -0.33
C ALA A 43 11.38 15.77 0.17
N ASN A 44 11.86 14.68 0.77
CA ASN A 44 13.20 14.57 1.36
C ASN A 44 14.21 13.89 0.42
N SER A 45 15.50 13.86 0.78
CA SER A 45 16.54 13.14 0.02
C SER A 45 16.32 11.62 -0.04
N SER A 46 15.56 11.08 0.91
CA SER A 46 15.08 9.70 0.97
C SER A 46 13.56 9.68 1.00
N LEU A 47 12.95 8.75 0.28
CA LEU A 47 11.52 8.46 0.42
C LEU A 47 11.29 7.62 1.67
N GLU A 48 11.06 8.30 2.78
CA GLU A 48 10.79 7.70 4.10
C GLU A 48 9.32 7.28 4.24
N ASP A 49 8.41 8.02 3.62
CA ASP A 49 6.97 7.73 3.66
C ASP A 49 6.63 6.44 2.92
N GLN A 50 5.69 5.69 3.46
CA GLN A 50 5.17 4.46 2.87
C GLN A 50 3.65 4.48 2.88
N SER A 51 3.05 3.80 1.92
CA SER A 51 1.61 3.63 1.87
C SER A 51 1.21 2.27 1.30
N GLN A 52 0.01 1.80 1.65
CA GLN A 52 -0.55 0.56 1.10
C GLN A 52 -2.07 0.57 1.16
N VAL A 53 -2.68 -0.13 0.22
CA VAL A 53 -4.12 -0.35 0.20
C VAL A 53 -4.41 -1.83 -0.02
N PHE A 54 -5.29 -2.39 0.80
CA PHE A 54 -5.88 -3.69 0.61
C PHE A 54 -7.39 -3.51 0.47
N THR A 55 -7.96 -4.04 -0.60
CA THR A 55 -9.39 -4.01 -0.86
C THR A 55 -9.95 -5.43 -0.90
N SER A 56 -11.16 -5.60 -0.38
CA SER A 56 -11.97 -6.81 -0.48
C SER A 56 -13.42 -6.39 -0.75
N SER A 57 -14.31 -7.36 -0.95
CA SER A 57 -15.73 -7.08 -1.12
C SER A 57 -16.40 -6.51 0.14
N SER A 58 -15.82 -6.74 1.32
CA SER A 58 -16.42 -6.39 2.62
C SER A 58 -15.66 -5.30 3.38
N ALA A 59 -14.39 -5.07 3.06
CA ALA A 59 -13.54 -4.13 3.79
C ALA A 59 -12.43 -3.55 2.91
N THR A 60 -12.01 -2.34 3.27
CA THR A 60 -10.81 -1.70 2.73
C THR A 60 -9.92 -1.24 3.86
N TYR A 61 -8.65 -1.63 3.78
CA TYR A 61 -7.60 -1.17 4.67
C TYR A 61 -6.70 -0.20 3.92
N VAL A 62 -6.54 0.99 4.49
CA VAL A 62 -5.64 2.03 3.99
C VAL A 62 -4.58 2.29 5.04
N GLY A 63 -3.32 2.23 4.65
CA GLY A 63 -2.16 2.53 5.48
C GLY A 63 -1.38 3.69 4.90
N VAL A 64 -1.12 4.71 5.73
CA VAL A 64 -0.23 5.84 5.44
C VAL A 64 0.74 5.95 6.61
N TYR A 65 2.03 5.90 6.32
CA TYR A 65 3.09 5.86 7.33
C TYR A 65 4.13 6.93 7.01
N ASP A 66 4.17 7.97 7.84
CA ASP A 66 5.20 9.01 7.83
C ASP A 66 6.49 8.43 8.43
N GLY A 67 7.57 8.42 7.65
CA GLY A 67 8.86 7.89 8.09
C GLY A 67 9.78 9.00 8.57
N HIS A 68 10.59 8.74 9.60
CA HIS A 68 11.57 9.70 10.10
C HIS A 68 12.84 9.01 10.59
N GLY A 69 14.00 9.57 10.24
CA GLY A 69 15.31 9.04 10.64
C GLY A 69 15.71 7.79 9.84
N GLY A 70 15.17 7.64 8.63
CA GLY A 70 15.34 6.49 7.75
C GLY A 70 13.99 5.82 7.38
N PRO A 71 13.91 5.12 6.23
CA PRO A 71 12.69 4.46 5.76
C PRO A 71 12.40 3.11 6.45
N GLU A 72 13.24 2.65 7.37
CA GLU A 72 13.20 1.29 7.91
C GLU A 72 11.92 1.01 8.69
N ALA A 73 11.51 1.93 9.56
CA ALA A 73 10.34 1.77 10.41
C ALA A 73 9.04 1.77 9.59
N SER A 74 8.86 2.76 8.71
CA SER A 74 7.69 2.85 7.83
C SER A 74 7.60 1.64 6.90
N ARG A 75 8.73 1.15 6.35
CA ARG A 75 8.78 -0.09 5.54
C ARG A 75 8.51 -1.34 6.36
N PHE A 76 8.89 -1.37 7.63
CA PHE A 76 8.56 -2.47 8.51
C PHE A 76 7.05 -2.52 8.75
N VAL A 77 6.43 -1.39 9.09
CA VAL A 77 4.98 -1.31 9.32
C VAL A 77 4.21 -1.68 8.04
N ASN A 78 4.59 -1.11 6.89
CA ASN A 78 3.96 -1.41 5.60
C ASN A 78 3.95 -2.92 5.32
N ARG A 79 5.07 -3.61 5.52
CA ARG A 79 5.17 -5.05 5.25
C ARG A 79 4.41 -5.95 6.21
N HIS A 80 4.21 -5.53 7.46
CA HIS A 80 3.74 -6.43 8.52
C HIS A 80 2.34 -6.10 9.05
N LEU A 81 1.86 -4.85 8.93
CA LEU A 81 0.63 -4.44 9.60
C LEU A 81 -0.61 -5.17 9.06
N PHE A 82 -0.83 -5.21 7.75
CA PHE A 82 -2.01 -5.87 7.19
C PHE A 82 -2.00 -7.39 7.42
N PRO A 83 -0.89 -8.13 7.17
CA PRO A 83 -0.81 -9.53 7.56
C PRO A 83 -1.07 -9.76 9.05
N TYR A 84 -0.57 -8.86 9.91
CA TYR A 84 -0.81 -8.94 11.35
C TYR A 84 -2.28 -8.74 11.71
N ILE A 85 -2.95 -7.74 11.13
CA ILE A 85 -4.39 -7.50 11.32
C ILE A 85 -5.19 -8.70 10.81
N GLN A 86 -4.92 -9.20 9.60
CA GLN A 86 -5.61 -10.36 9.05
C GLN A 86 -5.48 -11.61 9.93
N LYS A 87 -4.31 -11.80 10.56
CA LYS A 87 -4.08 -12.93 11.46
C LYS A 87 -4.84 -12.83 12.78
N HIS A 88 -5.03 -11.63 13.32
CA HIS A 88 -5.52 -11.44 14.70
C HIS A 88 -6.91 -10.83 14.80
N VAL A 89 -7.42 -10.26 13.71
CA VAL A 89 -8.75 -9.64 13.64
C VAL A 89 -9.61 -10.51 12.72
N GLN A 90 -10.54 -11.28 13.30
CA GLN A 90 -11.52 -12.10 12.57
C GLN A 90 -12.54 -11.22 11.83
N PHE A 91 -12.18 -10.65 10.68
CA PHE A 91 -13.16 -10.03 9.76
C PHE A 91 -12.98 -10.46 8.30
N LEU A 92 -12.23 -11.55 8.05
CA LEU A 92 -12.15 -12.22 6.75
C LEU A 92 -12.36 -13.73 6.90
#